data_AF-A0A031LLK3-F1
#
_entry.id   AF-A0A031LLK3-F1
#
_cell.length_a   1.000
_cell.length_b   1.000
_cell.length_c   1.000
_cell.angle_alpha   90.00
_cell.angle_beta   90.00
_cell.angle_gamma   90.00
#
_symmetry.space_group_name_H-M   'P 1'
#
loop_
_entity.id
_entity.type
_entity.pdbx_description
1 polymer ?
#
loop_
_entity_poly.entity_id
_entity_poly.type
_entity_poly.pdbx_seq_one_letter_code
_entity_poly.pdbx_strand_id
1 'polypeptide(L)'
;MEVIRSLNAILFSRSFPISFLREYFNNTSNVFNIDDCNVIIEEDERVPSFVKVIEISSEGKKSQETFEKLLRWMSLKTRLDEFVWAYHVEFTSKLEKSYPLSVPSTLPLVGNLMLKGIILSNVKDLDMHQREFSIVQIDNELKVIKRTKKYIGLSKIEKEAENLINIVFNGETSIPN
;
A
#
# COMPACT_ATOMS: atom_id res chain seq x y z
N MET A 1 1.71 -16.18 7.56
CA MET A 1 2.32 -14.85 7.35
C MET A 1 1.73 -13.85 8.34
N GLU A 2 2.57 -13.10 9.08
CA GLU A 2 2.11 -12.12 10.08
C GLU A 2 2.37 -10.68 9.59
N VAL A 3 1.33 -9.87 9.41
CA VAL A 3 1.48 -8.45 9.03
C VAL A 3 1.96 -7.64 10.23
N ILE A 4 3.11 -6.98 10.07
CA ILE A 4 3.74 -6.11 11.07
C ILE A 4 3.22 -4.69 10.95
N ARG A 5 3.07 -4.21 9.72
CA ARG A 5 2.63 -2.85 9.40
C ARG A 5 1.81 -2.86 8.13
N SER A 6 0.78 -2.03 8.09
CA SER A 6 -0.01 -1.77 6.88
C SER A 6 -0.23 -0.28 6.68
N LEU A 7 -0.41 0.10 5.42
CA LEU A 7 -0.79 1.43 4.98
C LEU A 7 -1.82 1.28 3.86
N ASN A 8 -2.88 2.06 3.96
CA ASN A 8 -3.92 2.18 2.94
C ASN A 8 -4.06 3.66 2.58
N ALA A 9 -4.11 3.97 1.29
CA ALA A 9 -4.21 5.33 0.82
C ALA A 9 -5.18 5.49 -0.36
N ILE A 10 -5.78 6.67 -0.44
CA ILE A 10 -6.60 7.13 -1.57
C ILE A 10 -5.86 8.29 -2.21
N LEU A 11 -5.60 8.17 -3.51
CA LEU A 11 -5.08 9.27 -4.32
C LEU A 11 -6.23 9.82 -5.14
N PHE A 12 -6.47 11.13 -5.06
CA PHE A 12 -7.56 11.78 -5.79
C PHE A 12 -7.09 12.32 -7.15
N SER A 13 -7.93 12.11 -8.17
CA SER A 13 -7.77 12.65 -9.53
C SER A 13 -8.31 14.08 -9.68
N ARG A 14 -9.26 14.43 -8.80
CA ARG A 14 -9.89 15.74 -8.71
C ARG A 14 -9.81 16.21 -7.28
N SER A 15 -9.79 17.52 -7.10
CA SER A 15 -9.73 18.16 -5.81
C SER A 15 -10.88 17.66 -4.92
N PHE A 16 -10.57 16.95 -3.82
CA PHE A 16 -11.56 16.50 -2.82
C PHE A 16 -11.58 17.49 -1.64
N PRO A 17 -12.72 18.11 -1.26
CA PRO A 17 -12.71 19.18 -0.27
C PRO A 17 -12.31 18.67 1.12
N ILE A 18 -11.33 19.34 1.73
CA ILE A 18 -10.82 18.92 3.05
C ILE A 18 -11.90 18.96 4.14
N SER A 19 -12.86 19.90 4.03
CA SER A 19 -13.97 20.06 4.98
C SER A 19 -14.78 18.78 5.19
N PHE A 20 -14.94 17.95 4.16
CA PHE A 20 -15.61 16.65 4.28
C PHE A 20 -14.81 15.71 5.18
N LEU A 21 -13.49 15.65 5.01
CA LEU A 21 -12.65 14.82 5.87
C LEU A 21 -12.62 15.34 7.31
N ARG A 22 -12.64 16.66 7.49
CA ARG A 22 -12.74 17.29 8.82
C ARG A 22 -14.02 16.89 9.55
N GLU A 23 -15.14 16.82 8.84
CA GLU A 23 -16.41 16.33 9.37
C GLU A 23 -16.31 14.86 9.80
N TYR A 24 -15.71 14.00 8.97
CA TYR A 24 -15.57 12.57 9.26
C TYR A 24 -14.66 12.29 10.46
N PHE A 25 -13.45 12.86 10.44
CA PHE A 25 -12.43 12.60 11.47
C PHE A 25 -12.63 13.43 12.74
N ASN A 26 -13.50 14.46 12.69
CA ASN A 26 -13.65 15.44 13.76
C ASN A 26 -12.30 16.01 14.23
N ASN A 27 -11.40 16.28 13.27
CA ASN A 27 -10.03 16.68 13.54
C ASN A 27 -9.55 17.68 12.49
N THR A 28 -8.90 18.77 12.91
CA THR A 28 -8.40 19.86 12.04
C THR A 28 -6.93 19.74 11.64
N SER A 29 -6.18 18.78 12.17
CA SER A 29 -4.77 18.53 11.83
C SER A 29 -4.60 17.69 10.56
N ASN A 30 -3.59 17.95 9.74
CA ASN A 30 -3.24 17.09 8.60
C ASN A 30 -2.56 15.79 9.02
N VAL A 31 -2.04 15.71 10.25
CA VAL A 31 -1.42 14.50 10.81
C VAL A 31 -1.98 14.25 12.21
N PHE A 32 -2.60 13.09 12.41
CA PHE A 32 -3.24 12.74 13.68
C PHE A 32 -3.42 11.23 13.83
N ASN A 33 -3.68 10.77 15.05
CA ASN A 33 -3.98 9.38 15.34
C ASN A 33 -5.48 9.16 15.59
N ILE A 34 -6.02 8.05 15.11
CA ILE A 34 -7.38 7.56 15.38
C ILE A 34 -7.37 6.03 15.48
N ASP A 35 -7.94 5.46 16.54
CA ASP A 35 -8.03 4.01 16.75
C ASP A 35 -6.71 3.25 16.45
N ASP A 36 -5.59 3.69 17.01
CA ASP A 36 -4.23 3.14 16.77
C ASP A 36 -3.75 3.20 15.31
N CYS A 37 -4.37 4.03 14.48
CA CYS A 37 -3.94 4.35 13.14
C CYS A 37 -3.41 5.77 13.07
N ASN A 38 -2.28 5.96 12.40
CA ASN A 38 -1.80 7.28 12.00
C ASN A 38 -2.43 7.66 10.66
N VAL A 39 -3.06 8.83 10.62
CA VAL A 39 -3.72 9.40 9.44
C VAL A 39 -2.93 10.62 8.97
N ILE A 40 -2.62 10.64 7.69
CA ILE A 40 -1.97 11.76 7.01
C ILE A 40 -2.89 12.23 5.89
N ILE A 41 -3.16 13.53 5.84
CA ILE A 41 -3.93 14.19 4.79
C ILE A 41 -2.98 15.15 4.07
N GLU A 42 -2.70 14.88 2.81
CA GLU A 42 -1.91 15.76 1.96
C GLU A 42 -2.82 16.66 1.15
N GLU A 43 -2.63 17.97 1.28
CA GLU A 43 -3.36 18.95 0.49
C GLU A 43 -2.82 19.06 -0.96
N ASP A 44 -3.68 19.45 -1.89
CA ASP A 44 -3.27 19.77 -3.26
C ASP A 44 -2.63 21.17 -3.26
N GLU A 45 -1.32 21.22 -3.48
CA GLU A 45 -0.55 22.47 -3.55
C GLU A 45 -1.08 23.47 -4.58
N ARG A 46 -1.81 23.00 -5.61
CA ARG A 46 -2.36 23.83 -6.67
C ARG A 46 -3.70 24.46 -6.29
N VAL A 47 -4.42 23.87 -5.33
CA VAL A 47 -5.79 24.27 -4.97
C VAL A 47 -5.95 24.22 -3.43
N PRO A 48 -5.88 25.37 -2.74
CA PRO A 48 -6.00 25.42 -1.29
C PRO A 48 -7.29 24.77 -0.78
N SER A 49 -7.24 24.12 0.38
CA SER A 49 -8.39 23.45 1.02
C SER A 49 -8.90 22.19 0.30
N PHE A 50 -8.12 21.65 -0.64
CA PHE A 50 -8.43 20.38 -1.28
C PHE A 50 -7.35 19.35 -1.00
N VAL A 51 -7.74 18.08 -1.08
CA VAL A 51 -6.93 16.95 -0.68
C VAL A 51 -6.48 16.19 -1.92
N LYS A 52 -5.18 15.90 -1.96
CA LYS A 52 -4.52 15.09 -2.97
C LYS A 52 -4.45 13.63 -2.54
N VAL A 53 -4.06 13.38 -1.28
CA VAL A 53 -3.88 12.03 -0.74
C VAL A 53 -4.42 11.94 0.68
N ILE A 54 -5.02 10.80 1.01
CA ILE A 54 -5.28 10.39 2.40
C ILE A 54 -4.53 9.10 2.60
N GLU A 55 -3.71 9.03 3.63
CA GLU A 55 -3.00 7.83 4.04
C GLU A 55 -3.43 7.43 5.46
N ILE A 56 -3.67 6.15 5.67
CA ILE A 56 -3.99 5.56 6.95
C ILE A 56 -3.01 4.41 7.16
N SER A 57 -2.21 4.47 8.21
CA SER A 57 -1.23 3.45 8.53
C SER A 57 -1.38 2.96 9.96
N SER A 58 -1.03 1.72 10.21
CA SER A 58 -1.06 1.13 11.56
C SER A 58 -0.01 0.04 11.70
N GLU A 59 0.31 -0.30 12.94
CA GLU A 59 0.84 -1.62 13.25
C GLU A 59 -0.25 -2.67 12.97
N GLY A 60 0.16 -3.85 12.52
CA GLY A 60 -0.77 -4.90 12.10
C GLY A 60 -1.67 -4.49 10.93
N LYS A 61 -2.95 -4.86 11.00
CA LYS A 61 -3.93 -4.71 9.90
C LYS A 61 -5.00 -3.63 10.14
N LYS A 62 -4.93 -2.91 11.27
CA LYS A 62 -6.02 -2.01 11.72
C LYS A 62 -6.29 -0.86 10.74
N SER A 63 -5.27 -0.43 10.00
CA SER A 63 -5.42 0.58 8.94
C SER A 63 -6.48 0.20 7.90
N GLN A 64 -6.62 -1.10 7.58
CA GLN A 64 -7.61 -1.60 6.63
C GLN A 64 -9.04 -1.34 7.11
N GLU A 65 -9.32 -1.64 8.39
CA GLU A 65 -10.66 -1.46 8.97
C GLU A 65 -11.04 0.03 9.01
N THR A 66 -10.12 0.88 9.43
CA THR A 66 -10.32 2.34 9.46
C THR A 66 -10.52 2.90 8.05
N PHE A 67 -9.76 2.39 7.07
CA PHE A 67 -9.87 2.77 5.67
C PHE A 67 -11.21 2.35 5.06
N GLU A 68 -11.69 1.15 5.34
CA GLU A 68 -13.01 0.67 4.87
C GLU A 68 -14.16 1.51 5.45
N LYS A 69 -14.08 1.89 6.73
CA LYS A 69 -15.06 2.81 7.35
C LYS A 69 -15.08 4.16 6.63
N LEU A 70 -13.91 4.73 6.34
CA LEU A 70 -13.78 5.98 5.59
C LEU A 70 -14.38 5.85 4.19
N LEU A 71 -14.01 4.80 3.45
CA LEU A 71 -14.53 4.56 2.09
C LEU A 71 -16.05 4.41 2.08
N ARG A 72 -16.60 3.66 3.04
CA ARG A 72 -18.05 3.52 3.18
C ARG A 72 -18.71 4.87 3.42
N TRP A 73 -18.19 5.67 4.34
CA TRP A 73 -18.72 7.02 4.60
C TRP A 73 -18.63 7.92 3.36
N MET A 74 -17.49 7.93 2.67
CA MET A 74 -17.30 8.73 1.46
C MET A 74 -18.23 8.31 0.31
N SER A 75 -18.48 6.99 0.16
CA SER A 75 -19.38 6.45 -0.86
C SER A 75 -20.84 6.86 -0.68
N LEU A 76 -21.25 7.18 0.55
CA LEU A 76 -22.59 7.71 0.85
C LEU A 76 -22.73 9.19 0.47
N LYS A 77 -21.62 9.93 0.39
CA LYS A 77 -21.62 11.37 0.11
C LYS A 77 -21.22 11.72 -1.31
N THR A 78 -20.42 10.87 -1.96
CA THR A 78 -19.80 11.15 -3.26
C THR A 78 -19.64 9.89 -4.12
N ARG A 79 -19.59 10.08 -5.44
CA ARG A 79 -19.26 9.02 -6.39
C ARG A 79 -17.75 8.80 -6.44
N LEU A 80 -17.25 7.84 -5.67
CA LEU A 80 -15.82 7.60 -5.52
C LEU A 80 -15.08 7.39 -6.84
N ASP A 81 -15.71 6.76 -7.83
CA ASP A 81 -15.14 6.50 -9.16
C ASP A 81 -14.85 7.78 -9.97
N GLU A 82 -15.53 8.89 -9.68
CA GLU A 82 -15.29 10.19 -10.31
C GLU A 82 -14.12 10.96 -9.68
N PHE A 83 -13.81 10.68 -8.42
CA PHE A 83 -12.80 11.42 -7.65
C PHE A 83 -11.51 10.63 -7.46
N VAL A 84 -11.58 9.31 -7.27
CA VAL A 84 -10.40 8.49 -6.95
C VAL A 84 -9.58 8.22 -8.21
N TRP A 85 -8.33 8.65 -8.18
CA TRP A 85 -7.35 8.25 -9.18
C TRP A 85 -6.91 6.81 -8.93
N ALA A 86 -6.46 6.50 -7.72
CA ALA A 86 -6.01 5.15 -7.38
C ALA A 86 -6.16 4.87 -5.88
N TYR A 87 -6.32 3.59 -5.58
CA TYR A 87 -6.15 3.03 -4.25
C TYR A 87 -4.74 2.50 -4.14
N HIS A 88 -4.12 2.72 -2.99
CA HIS A 88 -2.77 2.28 -2.70
C HIS A 88 -2.78 1.49 -1.40
N VAL A 89 -2.15 0.32 -1.42
CA VAL A 89 -2.03 -0.54 -0.25
C VAL A 89 -0.59 -0.99 -0.15
N GLU A 90 -0.01 -0.80 1.02
CA GLU A 90 1.30 -1.28 1.38
C GLU A 90 1.19 -2.13 2.65
N PHE A 91 1.93 -3.23 2.70
CA PHE A 91 2.14 -3.93 3.95
C PHE A 91 3.53 -4.54 4.04
N THR A 92 3.98 -4.68 5.28
CA THR A 92 5.18 -5.44 5.64
C THR A 92 4.75 -6.60 6.53
N SER A 93 5.25 -7.79 6.25
CA SER A 93 4.96 -8.99 7.02
C SER A 93 6.19 -9.84 7.30
N LYS A 94 6.20 -10.53 8.43
CA LYS A 94 7.21 -11.55 8.73
C LYS A 94 6.98 -12.78 7.87
N LEU A 95 8.06 -13.28 7.29
CA LEU A 95 8.10 -14.57 6.63
C LEU A 95 8.33 -15.66 7.68
N GLU A 96 7.52 -16.72 7.64
CA GLU A 96 7.67 -17.87 8.55
C GLU A 96 8.94 -18.67 8.28
N LYS A 97 9.46 -18.59 7.05
CA LYS A 97 10.70 -19.23 6.62
C LYS A 97 11.65 -18.17 6.10
N SER A 98 12.91 -18.27 6.50
CA SER A 98 14.00 -17.55 5.84
C SER A 98 14.21 -18.16 4.46
N TYR A 99 14.22 -17.34 3.42
CA TYR A 99 14.53 -17.76 2.05
C TYR A 99 15.96 -17.33 1.73
N PRO A 100 16.97 -18.17 2.03
CA PRO A 100 18.36 -17.82 1.78
C PRO A 100 18.57 -17.70 0.27
N LEU A 101 18.78 -16.48 -0.20
CA LEU A 101 19.25 -16.23 -1.56
C LEU A 101 20.76 -16.37 -1.55
N SER A 102 21.30 -17.30 -2.34
CA SER A 102 22.72 -17.44 -2.60
C SER A 102 23.23 -16.33 -3.54
N VAL A 103 22.95 -15.07 -3.19
CA VAL A 103 23.52 -13.92 -3.90
C VAL A 103 25.00 -13.83 -3.51
N PRO A 104 25.92 -13.70 -4.48
CA PRO A 104 27.33 -13.48 -4.18
C PRO A 104 27.49 -12.27 -3.27
N SER A 105 28.31 -12.39 -2.22
CA SER A 105 28.60 -11.31 -1.26
C SER A 105 29.21 -10.06 -1.89
N THR A 106 29.71 -10.18 -3.11
CA THR A 106 30.38 -9.13 -3.88
C THR A 106 29.85 -9.14 -5.31
N LEU A 107 28.75 -8.43 -5.55
CA LEU A 107 28.52 -7.88 -6.87
C LEU A 107 29.56 -6.75 -7.07
N PRO A 108 30.33 -6.73 -8.17
CA PRO A 108 31.33 -5.69 -8.40
C PRO A 108 30.59 -4.41 -8.78
N LEU A 109 30.15 -3.63 -7.79
CA LEU A 109 29.39 -2.41 -8.03
C LEU A 109 29.85 -1.28 -7.10
N VAL A 110 30.30 -0.20 -7.73
CA VAL A 110 30.49 1.12 -7.12
C VAL A 110 29.09 1.63 -6.71
N GLY A 111 28.76 1.60 -5.42
CA GLY A 111 27.49 2.12 -4.87
C GLY A 111 26.90 1.25 -3.75
N ASN A 112 26.15 1.87 -2.84
CA ASN A 112 25.50 1.21 -1.69
C ASN A 112 24.44 0.18 -2.15
N LEU A 113 24.81 -1.09 -2.23
CA LEU A 113 23.87 -2.20 -2.42
C LEU A 113 23.30 -2.61 -1.05
N MET A 114 22.22 -1.95 -0.63
CA MET A 114 21.47 -2.25 0.59
C MET A 114 20.49 -3.43 0.44
N LEU A 115 20.27 -3.93 -0.78
CA LEU A 115 19.26 -4.94 -1.09
C LEU A 115 19.86 -6.35 -1.03
N LYS A 116 19.45 -7.14 -0.03
CA LYS A 116 19.78 -8.57 0.10
C LYS A 116 18.66 -9.50 -0.42
N GLY A 117 17.61 -8.94 -1.03
CA GLY A 117 16.39 -9.66 -1.40
C GLY A 117 16.09 -9.69 -2.89
N ILE A 118 15.02 -10.42 -3.26
CA ILE A 118 14.43 -10.38 -4.61
C ILE A 118 13.39 -9.25 -4.65
N ILE A 119 13.39 -8.47 -5.73
CA ILE A 119 12.30 -7.56 -6.06
C ILE A 119 11.59 -8.08 -7.31
N LEU A 120 10.28 -8.29 -7.20
CA LEU A 120 9.40 -8.63 -8.30
C LEU A 120 8.48 -7.44 -8.56
N SER A 121 8.46 -6.97 -9.80
CA SER A 121 7.66 -5.83 -10.18
C SER A 121 7.05 -6.02 -11.57
N ASN A 122 5.85 -5.48 -11.75
CA ASN A 122 5.20 -5.39 -13.06
C ASN A 122 5.44 -4.02 -13.74
N VAL A 123 6.29 -3.16 -13.16
CA VAL A 123 6.64 -1.86 -13.74
C VAL A 123 8.12 -1.79 -14.10
N LYS A 124 8.39 -1.13 -15.22
CA LYS A 124 9.74 -0.89 -15.69
C LYS A 124 10.46 0.08 -14.74
N ASP A 125 11.72 -0.20 -14.44
CA ASP A 125 12.61 0.66 -13.65
C ASP A 125 12.05 1.04 -12.26
N LEU A 126 11.14 0.22 -11.71
CA LEU A 126 10.44 0.48 -10.43
C LEU A 126 9.71 1.84 -10.38
N ASP A 127 9.24 2.33 -11.53
CA ASP A 127 8.52 3.60 -11.59
C ASP A 127 7.16 3.54 -10.88
N MET A 128 7.12 4.14 -9.68
CA MET A 128 5.93 4.21 -8.84
C MET A 128 4.99 5.38 -9.19
N HIS A 129 5.27 6.17 -10.24
CA HIS A 129 4.35 7.24 -10.68
C HIS A 129 3.16 6.70 -11.50
N GLN A 130 3.14 5.40 -11.75
CA GLN A 130 2.07 4.75 -12.50
C GLN A 130 0.80 4.61 -11.66
N ARG A 131 -0.33 4.63 -12.36
CA ARG A 131 -1.66 4.47 -11.74
C ARG A 131 -1.88 3.04 -11.24
N GLU A 132 -1.34 2.05 -11.95
CA GLU A 132 -1.48 0.65 -11.59
C GLU A 132 -0.10 -0.02 -11.58
N PHE A 133 0.30 -0.55 -10.44
CA PHE A 133 1.54 -1.29 -10.29
C PHE A 133 1.50 -2.20 -9.06
N SER A 134 2.42 -3.15 -9.04
CA SER A 134 2.71 -4.02 -7.91
C SER A 134 4.22 -4.19 -7.81
N ILE A 135 4.76 -3.98 -6.62
CA ILE A 135 6.15 -4.26 -6.25
C ILE A 135 6.08 -5.18 -5.04
N VAL A 136 6.78 -6.30 -5.13
CA VAL A 136 6.96 -7.24 -4.03
C VAL A 136 8.45 -7.38 -3.78
N GLN A 137 8.89 -7.01 -2.58
CA GLN A 137 10.24 -7.21 -2.11
C GLN A 137 10.24 -8.34 -1.08
N ILE A 138 11.11 -9.32 -1.30
CA ILE A 138 11.27 -10.50 -0.45
C ILE A 138 12.72 -10.52 0.06
N ASP A 139 12.90 -10.26 1.34
CA ASP A 139 14.19 -10.37 2.04
C ASP A 139 14.04 -11.18 3.34
N ASN A 140 14.36 -10.59 4.50
CA ASN A 140 14.00 -11.14 5.81
C ASN A 140 12.51 -10.94 6.10
N GLU A 141 11.92 -9.92 5.49
CA GLU A 141 10.51 -9.58 5.54
C GLU A 141 9.95 -9.58 4.12
N LEU A 142 8.63 -9.67 4.03
CA LEU A 142 7.91 -9.43 2.79
C LEU A 142 7.34 -8.03 2.83
N LYS A 143 7.70 -7.21 1.85
CA LYS A 143 7.09 -5.90 1.61
C LYS A 143 6.33 -5.94 0.30
N VAL A 144 5.06 -5.57 0.35
CA VAL A 144 4.22 -5.48 -0.83
C VAL A 144 3.70 -4.06 -0.95
N ILE A 145 3.86 -3.48 -2.13
CA ILE A 145 3.32 -2.18 -2.48
C ILE A 145 2.49 -2.37 -3.73
N LYS A 146 1.20 -2.05 -3.64
CA LYS A 146 0.27 -2.22 -4.76
C LYS A 146 -0.58 -0.97 -4.92
N ARG A 147 -0.71 -0.52 -6.17
CA ARG A 147 -1.60 0.57 -6.56
C ARG A 147 -2.54 0.09 -7.65
N THR A 148 -3.82 0.38 -7.53
CA THR A 148 -4.86 -0.08 -8.47
C THR A 148 -5.94 0.97 -8.67
N LYS A 149 -6.59 0.98 -9.85
CA LYS A 149 -7.74 1.85 -10.09
C LYS A 149 -8.97 1.40 -9.29
N LYS A 150 -9.17 0.09 -9.16
CA LYS A 150 -10.26 -0.49 -8.39
C LYS A 150 -9.79 -0.74 -6.96
N TYR A 151 -10.69 -0.55 -6.00
CA TYR A 151 -10.40 -0.87 -4.61
C TYR A 151 -10.01 -2.36 -4.47
N ILE A 152 -8.99 -2.60 -3.66
CA ILE A 152 -8.50 -3.92 -3.29
C ILE A 152 -8.21 -3.91 -1.79
N GLY A 153 -8.73 -4.91 -1.07
CA GLY A 153 -8.47 -5.04 0.36
C GLY A 153 -7.16 -5.77 0.64
N LEU A 154 -6.53 -5.43 1.78
CA LEU A 154 -5.28 -6.04 2.24
C LEU A 154 -5.30 -7.58 2.19
N SER A 155 -6.41 -8.22 2.62
CA SER A 155 -6.54 -9.68 2.65
C SER A 155 -6.40 -10.35 1.27
N LYS A 156 -6.81 -9.67 0.20
CA LYS A 156 -6.63 -10.18 -1.16
C LYS A 156 -5.16 -10.07 -1.59
N ILE A 157 -4.49 -8.98 -1.23
CA ILE A 157 -3.08 -8.76 -1.56
C ILE A 157 -2.19 -9.74 -0.77
N GLU A 158 -2.54 -10.03 0.49
CA GLU A 158 -1.86 -11.06 1.28
C GLU A 158 -1.90 -12.42 0.56
N LYS A 159 -3.08 -12.85 0.10
CA LYS A 159 -3.23 -14.11 -0.65
C LYS A 159 -2.44 -14.11 -1.96
N GLU A 160 -2.46 -13.00 -2.71
CA GLU A 160 -1.67 -12.86 -3.94
C GLU A 160 -0.16 -12.97 -3.65
N ALA A 161 0.30 -12.40 -2.54
CA ALA A 161 1.70 -12.46 -2.14
C ALA A 161 2.12 -13.84 -1.61
N GLU A 162 1.25 -14.53 -0.87
CA GLU A 162 1.47 -15.92 -0.46
C GLU A 162 1.58 -16.86 -1.67
N ASN A 163 0.69 -16.71 -2.65
CA ASN A 163 0.76 -17.46 -3.90
C ASN A 163 2.08 -17.19 -4.64
N LEU A 164 2.50 -15.92 -4.70
CA LEU A 164 3.76 -15.55 -5.35
C LEU A 164 4.96 -16.19 -4.64
N ILE A 165 5.00 -16.19 -3.31
CA ILE A 165 6.06 -16.84 -2.54
C ILE A 165 6.09 -18.35 -2.84
N ASN A 166 4.93 -19.01 -2.90
CA ASN A 166 4.85 -20.43 -3.21
C ASN A 166 5.36 -20.75 -4.62
N ILE A 167 5.03 -19.91 -5.62
CA ILE A 167 5.52 -20.08 -6.99
C ILE A 167 7.04 -19.89 -7.05
N VAL A 168 7.57 -18.85 -6.40
CA VAL A 168 8.99 -18.46 -6.49
C VAL A 168 9.89 -19.45 -5.75
N PHE A 169 9.47 -19.94 -4.57
CA PHE A 169 10.34 -20.73 -3.71
C PHE A 169 9.96 -22.21 -3.59
N ASN A 170 8.67 -22.56 -3.75
CA ASN A 170 8.20 -23.93 -3.60
C ASN A 170 7.92 -24.62 -4.94
N GLY A 171 7.96 -23.88 -6.06
CA GLY A 171 7.72 -24.43 -7.39
C GLY A 171 6.29 -24.96 -7.59
N GLU A 172 5.36 -24.59 -6.72
CA GLU A 172 3.96 -25.01 -6.81
C GLU A 172 3.25 -24.19 -7.89
N THR A 173 3.18 -24.76 -9.10
CA THR A 173 2.38 -24.22 -10.20
C THR A 173 0.95 -24.73 -10.08
N SER A 174 0.18 -24.23 -9.11
CA SER A 174 -1.28 -24.34 -9.15
C SER A 174 -1.86 -22.93 -9.23
N ILE A 175 -2.11 -22.48 -10.45
CA ILE A 175 -2.92 -21.28 -10.69
C ILE A 175 -4.36 -21.68 -10.34
N PRO A 176 -4.99 -21.13 -9.29
CA PRO A 176 -6.41 -21.36 -9.08
C PRO A 176 -7.17 -20.59 -10.16
N ASN A 177 -7.98 -21.32 -10.94
CA ASN A 177 -8.94 -20.73 -11.88
C ASN A 177 -9.96 -19.84 -11.16
#